data_AF-A0A1Q3D5G9-F1
#
_entry.id   AF-A0A1Q3D5G9-F1
#
_cell.length_a   1.000
_cell.length_b   1.000
_cell.length_c   1.000
_cell.angle_alpha   90.00
_cell.angle_beta   90.00
_cell.angle_gamma   90.00
#
_symmetry.space_group_name_H-M   'P 1'
#
loop_
_entity.id
_entity.type
_entity.pdbx_description
1 polymer ?
#
loop_
_entity_poly.entity_id
_entity_poly.type
_entity_poly.pdbx_seq_one_letter_code
_entity_poly.pdbx_strand_id
1 'polypeptide(L)'
;MAIDDRDEDEDENEVSELLELLENFSQENTSLKRTIKALNEDNVNLKHEIECLSSLDNKTISLENENETLKVEIDVLKKTFSEFSNSSENLDNLLGLQRCVFNKAGLGYDEMNNVKHFQKYLEKKDSRKTSSSITCNYCNKNGHTTHNCYHKRNDMHKRNLLLKNKVLKLRTIWVPKGTFITNPPGPKATWVPKSST
;
A
#
# COMPACT_ATOMS: atom_id res chain seq x y z
N MET A 1 110.38 13.17 -2.01
CA MET A 1 109.17 13.03 -2.84
C MET A 1 108.03 12.99 -1.85
N ALA A 2 107.58 14.17 -1.41
CA ALA A 2 106.44 14.32 -0.53
C ALA A 2 105.23 14.27 -1.45
N ILE A 3 104.45 13.19 -1.33
CA ILE A 3 103.15 13.10 -1.98
C ILE A 3 102.23 13.91 -1.06
N ASP A 4 101.51 14.87 -1.63
CA ASP A 4 100.62 15.76 -0.89
C ASP A 4 99.50 14.92 -0.26
N ASP A 5 99.62 14.62 1.03
CA ASP A 5 98.56 14.02 1.86
C ASP A 5 97.29 14.93 1.96
N ARG A 6 97.28 16.08 1.26
CA ARG A 6 96.16 17.03 1.22
C ARG A 6 95.09 16.68 0.20
N ASP A 7 95.45 15.96 -0.87
CA ASP A 7 94.50 15.62 -1.94
C ASP A 7 93.59 14.42 -1.51
N GLU A 8 94.08 13.53 -0.64
CA GLU A 8 93.32 12.36 -0.16
C GLU A 8 92.15 12.74 0.78
N ASP A 9 92.32 13.77 1.62
CA ASP A 9 91.30 14.24 2.57
C ASP A 9 90.11 14.96 1.87
N GLU A 10 90.37 15.62 0.74
CA GLU A 10 89.34 16.33 -0.05
C GLU A 10 88.45 15.33 -0.82
N ASP A 11 89.07 14.29 -1.38
CA ASP A 11 88.38 13.18 -2.05
C ASP A 11 87.49 12.36 -1.07
N GLU A 12 87.94 12.14 0.17
CA GLU A 12 87.15 11.43 1.21
C GLU A 12 85.88 12.19 1.62
N ASN A 13 85.93 13.53 1.66
CA ASN A 13 84.78 14.37 1.95
C ASN A 13 83.74 14.32 0.81
N GLU A 14 84.18 14.39 -0.45
CA GLU A 14 83.30 14.27 -1.61
C GLU A 14 82.59 12.91 -1.69
N VAL A 15 83.31 11.82 -1.40
CA VAL A 15 82.72 10.46 -1.35
C VAL A 15 81.65 10.37 -0.25
N SER A 16 81.87 11.01 0.90
CA SER A 16 80.91 11.02 2.02
C SER A 16 79.62 11.77 1.66
N GLU A 17 79.71 12.92 1.00
CA GLU A 17 78.55 13.67 0.51
C GLU A 17 77.75 12.88 -0.54
N LEU A 18 78.44 12.19 -1.46
CA LEU A 18 77.80 11.33 -2.47
C LEU A 18 77.06 10.13 -1.85
N LEU A 19 77.61 9.54 -0.78
CA LEU A 19 76.94 8.46 -0.05
C LEU A 19 75.66 8.94 0.65
N GLU A 20 75.69 10.11 1.29
CA GLU A 20 74.51 10.70 1.91
C GLU A 20 73.42 11.03 0.88
N LEU A 21 73.81 11.57 -0.28
CA LEU A 21 72.92 11.82 -1.41
C LEU A 21 72.27 10.53 -1.94
N LEU A 22 73.05 9.45 -2.06
CA LEU A 22 72.56 8.15 -2.49
C LEU A 22 71.55 7.56 -1.49
N GLU A 23 71.82 7.69 -0.19
CA GLU A 23 70.91 7.25 0.86
C GLU A 23 69.59 8.04 0.82
N ASN A 24 69.65 9.37 0.68
CA ASN A 24 68.47 10.23 0.53
C ASN A 24 67.63 9.83 -0.69
N PHE A 25 68.25 9.63 -1.85
CA PHE A 25 67.54 9.15 -3.05
C PHE A 25 66.95 7.75 -2.86
N SER A 26 67.63 6.86 -2.12
CA SER A 26 67.09 5.54 -1.82
C SER A 26 65.81 5.65 -0.99
N GLN A 27 65.79 6.52 0.02
CA GLN A 27 64.63 6.76 0.88
C GLN A 27 63.47 7.35 0.07
N GLU A 28 63.74 8.34 -0.78
CA GLU A 28 62.74 8.94 -1.67
C GLU A 28 62.16 7.91 -2.65
N ASN A 29 62.99 7.06 -3.25
CA ASN A 29 62.51 5.97 -4.10
C ASN A 29 61.60 4.99 -3.33
N THR A 30 61.89 4.70 -2.06
CA THR A 30 60.98 3.87 -1.25
C THR A 30 59.66 4.55 -0.94
N SER A 31 59.65 5.88 -0.77
CA SER A 31 58.44 6.66 -0.47
C SER A 31 57.57 6.76 -1.72
N LEU A 32 58.16 7.08 -2.88
CA LEU A 32 57.48 7.09 -4.18
C LEU A 32 56.91 5.72 -4.53
N LYS A 33 57.63 4.64 -4.26
CA LYS A 33 57.11 3.27 -4.48
C LYS A 33 55.88 2.98 -3.62
N ARG A 34 55.86 3.47 -2.36
CA ARG A 34 54.70 3.34 -1.47
C ARG A 34 53.50 4.16 -1.97
N THR A 35 53.72 5.39 -2.42
CA THR A 35 52.63 6.24 -2.95
C THR A 35 52.07 5.68 -4.24
N ILE A 36 52.90 5.18 -5.16
CA ILE A 36 52.45 4.51 -6.39
C ILE A 36 51.58 3.29 -6.05
N LYS A 37 51.96 2.50 -5.05
CA LYS A 37 51.17 1.33 -4.63
C LYS A 37 49.79 1.76 -4.10
N ALA A 38 49.74 2.76 -3.23
CA ALA A 38 48.47 3.29 -2.69
C ALA A 38 47.57 3.84 -3.81
N LEU A 39 48.13 4.65 -4.72
CA LEU A 39 47.39 5.19 -5.87
C LEU A 39 46.85 4.11 -6.80
N ASN A 40 47.59 3.01 -6.99
CA ASN A 40 47.11 1.87 -7.77
C ASN A 40 45.94 1.16 -7.09
N GLU A 41 45.99 0.98 -5.77
CA GLU A 41 44.88 0.42 -5.00
C GLU A 41 43.63 1.31 -5.11
N ASP A 42 43.79 2.62 -4.97
CA ASP A 42 42.69 3.59 -5.13
C ASP A 42 42.11 3.58 -6.54
N ASN A 43 42.95 3.50 -7.59
CA ASN A 43 42.49 3.41 -8.97
C ASN A 43 41.66 2.15 -9.25
N VAL A 44 42.04 1.01 -8.66
CA VAL A 44 41.25 -0.23 -8.77
C VAL A 44 39.89 -0.08 -8.09
N ASN A 45 39.86 0.54 -6.91
CA ASN A 45 38.62 0.80 -6.17
C ASN A 45 37.68 1.74 -6.93
N LEU A 46 38.20 2.87 -7.44
CA LEU A 46 37.43 3.82 -8.24
C LEU A 46 36.86 3.19 -9.51
N LYS A 47 37.64 2.34 -10.18
CA LYS A 47 37.18 1.62 -11.36
C LYS A 47 36.01 0.68 -11.03
N HIS A 48 36.09 -0.03 -9.90
CA HIS A 48 34.99 -0.88 -9.44
C HIS A 48 33.74 -0.05 -9.09
N GLU A 49 33.90 1.11 -8.44
CA GLU A 49 32.79 2.00 -8.12
C GLU A 49 32.08 2.53 -9.38
N ILE A 50 32.84 2.92 -10.40
CA ILE A 50 32.29 3.35 -11.70
C ILE A 50 31.49 2.22 -12.36
N GLU A 51 31.99 0.98 -12.31
CA GLU A 51 31.27 -0.18 -12.84
C GLU A 51 29.94 -0.41 -12.10
N CYS A 52 29.94 -0.33 -10.77
CA CYS A 52 28.72 -0.42 -9.97
C CYS A 52 27.70 0.68 -10.30
N LEU A 53 28.15 1.93 -10.46
CA LEU A 53 27.29 3.07 -10.82
C LEU A 53 26.59 2.84 -12.17
N SER A 54 27.30 2.30 -13.17
CA SER A 54 26.71 2.00 -14.48
C SER A 54 25.55 1.00 -14.41
N SER A 55 25.63 0.02 -13.50
CA SER A 55 24.53 -0.92 -13.27
C SER A 55 23.34 -0.26 -12.59
N LEU A 56 23.58 0.76 -11.75
CA LEU A 56 22.54 1.48 -11.04
C LEU A 56 21.74 2.38 -11.99
N ASP A 57 22.39 3.01 -12.96
CA ASP A 57 21.75 3.84 -13.99
C ASP A 57 20.70 3.03 -14.80
N ASN A 58 21.04 1.81 -15.19
CA ASN A 58 20.09 0.92 -15.89
C ASN A 58 18.84 0.63 -15.05
N LYS A 59 19.02 0.43 -13.74
CA LYS A 59 17.90 0.21 -12.82
C LYS A 59 17.04 1.47 -12.67
N THR A 60 17.67 2.64 -12.61
CA THR A 60 16.97 3.93 -12.56
C THR A 60 16.12 4.15 -13.81
N ILE A 61 16.67 3.91 -15.00
CA ILE A 61 15.94 4.02 -16.27
C ILE A 61 14.72 3.07 -16.29
N SER A 62 14.89 1.83 -15.83
CA SER A 62 13.79 0.87 -15.74
C SER A 62 12.66 1.36 -14.83
N LEU A 63 13.00 1.94 -13.67
CA LEU A 63 12.02 2.47 -12.72
C LEU A 63 11.34 3.74 -13.23
N GLU A 64 12.04 4.58 -13.98
CA GLU A 64 11.45 5.77 -14.62
C GLU A 64 10.39 5.35 -15.65
N ASN A 65 10.73 4.40 -16.52
CA ASN A 65 9.78 3.86 -17.50
C ASN A 65 8.53 3.26 -16.83
N GLU A 66 8.70 2.46 -15.76
CA GLU A 66 7.57 1.91 -15.02
C GLU A 66 6.70 3.03 -14.41
N ASN A 67 7.31 4.06 -13.82
CA ASN A 67 6.57 5.19 -13.27
C ASN A 67 5.79 5.97 -14.33
N GLU A 68 6.34 6.15 -15.53
CA GLU A 68 5.61 6.77 -16.64
C GLU A 68 4.39 5.95 -17.05
N THR A 69 4.54 4.62 -17.17
CA THR A 69 3.42 3.74 -17.50
C THR A 69 2.32 3.79 -16.43
N LEU A 70 2.69 3.76 -15.14
CA LEU A 70 1.74 3.85 -14.04
C LEU A 70 1.01 5.19 -13.99
N LYS A 71 1.68 6.31 -14.33
CA LYS A 71 1.02 7.62 -14.42
C LYS A 71 -0.08 7.62 -15.50
N VAL A 72 0.22 7.05 -16.67
CA VAL A 72 -0.76 6.93 -17.77
C VAL A 72 -1.95 6.08 -17.35
N GLU A 73 -1.71 4.92 -16.72
CA GLU A 73 -2.78 4.06 -16.21
C GLU A 73 -3.65 4.76 -15.17
N ILE A 74 -3.05 5.50 -14.25
CA ILE A 74 -3.78 6.29 -13.24
C ILE A 74 -4.68 7.33 -13.91
N ASP A 75 -4.22 8.01 -14.94
CA ASP A 75 -5.02 9.03 -15.63
C ASP A 75 -6.19 8.41 -16.42
N VAL A 76 -5.97 7.26 -17.06
CA VAL A 76 -7.05 6.47 -17.68
C VAL A 76 -8.06 6.02 -16.63
N LEU A 77 -7.60 5.46 -15.51
CA LEU A 77 -8.45 5.01 -14.42
C LEU A 77 -9.27 6.16 -13.82
N LYS A 78 -8.64 7.32 -13.56
CA LYS A 78 -9.35 8.51 -13.09
C LYS A 78 -10.43 8.94 -14.07
N LYS A 79 -10.15 8.95 -15.37
CA LYS A 79 -11.14 9.29 -16.40
C LYS A 79 -12.33 8.33 -16.39
N THR A 80 -12.08 7.02 -16.41
CA THR A 80 -13.13 6.00 -16.34
C THR A 80 -13.94 6.08 -15.05
N PHE A 81 -13.29 6.40 -13.93
CA PHE A 81 -13.96 6.61 -12.64
C PHE A 81 -14.86 7.84 -12.65
N SER A 82 -14.42 8.96 -13.23
CA SER A 82 -15.25 10.16 -13.40
C SER A 82 -16.48 9.88 -14.26
N GLU A 83 -16.31 9.17 -15.38
CA GLU A 83 -17.43 8.74 -16.24
C GLU A 83 -18.41 7.84 -15.49
N PHE A 84 -17.90 6.87 -14.73
CA PHE A 84 -18.71 6.00 -13.86
C PHE A 84 -19.46 6.80 -12.79
N SER A 85 -18.80 7.74 -12.11
CA SER A 85 -19.42 8.59 -11.09
C SER A 85 -20.56 9.43 -11.67
N ASN A 86 -20.39 9.99 -12.88
CA ASN A 86 -21.44 10.74 -13.57
C ASN A 86 -22.63 9.84 -13.95
N SER A 87 -22.38 8.59 -14.33
CA SER A 87 -23.44 7.62 -14.60
C SER A 87 -24.26 7.28 -13.35
N SER A 88 -23.64 7.25 -12.17
CA SER A 88 -24.35 7.05 -10.89
C SER A 88 -25.31 8.19 -10.59
N GLU A 89 -24.90 9.44 -10.80
CA GLU A 89 -25.77 10.59 -10.60
C GLU A 89 -26.95 10.58 -11.59
N ASN A 90 -26.70 10.20 -12.85
CA ASN A 90 -27.76 10.03 -13.84
C ASN A 90 -28.76 8.93 -13.45
N LEU A 91 -28.27 7.80 -12.93
CA LEU A 91 -29.13 6.72 -12.44
C LEU A 91 -29.93 7.16 -11.22
N ASP A 92 -29.31 7.85 -10.26
CA ASP A 92 -30.00 8.38 -9.07
C ASP A 92 -31.08 9.39 -9.47
N ASN A 93 -30.81 10.25 -10.46
CA ASN A 93 -31.79 11.18 -11.02
C ASN A 93 -32.96 10.43 -11.69
N LEU A 94 -32.68 9.41 -12.52
CA LEU A 94 -33.70 8.60 -13.17
C LEU A 94 -34.58 7.86 -12.15
N LEU A 95 -33.96 7.23 -11.14
CA LEU A 95 -34.68 6.51 -10.08
C LEU A 95 -35.44 7.48 -9.16
N GLY A 96 -34.90 8.67 -8.92
CA GLY A 96 -35.58 9.75 -8.21
C GLY A 96 -36.86 10.18 -8.93
N LEU A 97 -36.81 10.30 -10.26
CA LEU A 97 -37.98 10.57 -11.11
C LEU A 97 -38.95 9.37 -11.16
N GLN A 98 -38.44 8.14 -11.20
CA GLN A 98 -39.27 6.94 -11.26
C GLN A 98 -39.98 6.61 -9.93
N ARG A 99 -39.50 7.12 -8.80
CA ARG A 99 -40.26 7.08 -7.53
C ARG A 99 -41.48 8.00 -7.55
N CYS A 100 -41.63 8.85 -8.55
CA CYS A 100 -42.83 9.65 -8.85
C CYS A 100 -43.75 8.99 -9.89
N VAL A 101 -43.86 7.66 -9.92
CA VAL A 101 -44.96 7.00 -10.68
C VAL A 101 -46.27 7.24 -9.93
N PHE A 102 -46.92 8.35 -10.26
CA PHE A 102 -48.21 8.80 -9.71
C PHE A 102 -49.43 8.30 -10.49
N ASN A 103 -49.26 7.56 -11.59
CA ASN A 103 -50.40 7.00 -12.32
C ASN A 103 -51.00 5.78 -11.60
N LYS A 104 -51.52 5.98 -10.38
CA LYS A 104 -52.57 5.15 -9.80
C LYS A 104 -53.92 5.71 -10.23
N ALA A 105 -54.26 5.56 -11.51
CA ALA A 105 -55.61 5.84 -11.98
C ALA A 105 -56.50 4.64 -11.66
N GLY A 106 -57.16 4.68 -10.50
CA GLY A 106 -58.19 3.73 -10.10
C GLY A 106 -59.35 4.47 -9.44
N LEU A 107 -60.58 4.04 -9.72
CA LEU A 107 -61.81 4.61 -9.15
C LEU A 107 -61.69 4.71 -7.61
N GLY A 108 -61.62 5.95 -7.10
CA GLY A 108 -61.48 6.26 -5.67
C GLY A 108 -60.12 6.83 -5.23
N TYR A 109 -59.16 7.05 -6.15
CA TYR A 109 -57.90 7.71 -5.81
C TYR A 109 -58.05 9.24 -5.79
N ASP A 110 -58.00 9.83 -4.59
CA ASP A 110 -58.01 11.28 -4.39
C ASP A 110 -56.59 11.84 -4.49
N GLU A 111 -56.29 12.39 -5.66
CA GLU A 111 -55.00 12.94 -6.06
C GLU A 111 -54.59 14.16 -5.21
N MET A 112 -55.52 14.89 -4.59
CA MET A 112 -55.20 16.10 -3.82
C MET A 112 -54.73 15.82 -2.39
N ASN A 113 -55.07 14.66 -1.81
CA ASN A 113 -54.84 14.40 -0.38
C ASN A 113 -53.71 13.41 -0.06
N ASN A 114 -53.17 12.68 -1.06
CA ASN A 114 -52.21 11.60 -0.83
C ASN A 114 -50.90 11.72 -1.62
N VAL A 115 -50.63 12.86 -2.28
CA VAL A 115 -49.30 13.14 -2.85
C VAL A 115 -48.33 13.36 -1.70
N LYS A 116 -47.87 12.27 -1.11
CA LYS A 116 -46.70 12.27 -0.25
C LYS A 116 -45.53 12.62 -1.16
N HIS A 117 -45.17 13.89 -1.21
CA HIS A 117 -43.89 14.31 -1.74
C HIS A 117 -42.81 13.55 -0.95
N PHE A 118 -42.30 12.47 -1.55
CA PHE A 118 -41.25 11.64 -0.98
C PHE A 118 -39.88 12.32 -1.05
N GLN A 119 -39.86 13.65 -0.89
CA GLN A 119 -38.66 14.44 -0.68
C GLN A 119 -37.87 13.89 0.53
N LYS A 120 -38.57 13.28 1.50
CA LYS A 120 -37.97 12.57 2.63
C LYS A 120 -37.06 11.38 2.25
N TYR A 121 -37.17 10.82 1.04
CA TYR A 121 -36.28 9.75 0.54
C TYR A 121 -35.19 10.25 -0.41
N LEU A 122 -35.25 11.53 -0.84
CA LEU A 122 -34.33 12.15 -1.79
C LEU A 122 -33.55 13.33 -1.22
N GLU A 123 -33.92 13.84 -0.04
CA GLU A 123 -33.05 14.72 0.73
C GLU A 123 -31.69 14.03 0.83
N LYS A 124 -30.73 14.59 0.07
CA LYS A 124 -29.31 14.25 0.15
C LYS A 124 -29.00 14.34 1.62
N LYS A 125 -28.95 13.19 2.28
CA LYS A 125 -28.44 13.04 3.62
C LYS A 125 -26.99 13.45 3.48
N ASP A 126 -26.73 14.75 3.68
CA ASP A 126 -25.40 15.31 3.64
C ASP A 126 -24.54 14.34 4.41
N SER A 127 -23.60 13.71 3.73
CA SER A 127 -22.67 12.74 4.32
C SER A 127 -21.84 13.38 5.45
N ARG A 128 -21.95 14.71 5.62
CA ARG A 128 -21.39 15.51 6.70
C ARG A 128 -22.26 15.60 7.96
N LYS A 129 -23.55 15.20 7.93
CA LYS A 129 -24.47 15.39 9.07
C LYS A 129 -25.32 14.16 9.43
N THR A 130 -24.84 12.95 9.14
CA THR A 130 -25.22 11.78 9.95
C THR A 130 -24.10 11.30 10.85
N SER A 131 -23.70 12.22 11.72
CA SER A 131 -23.05 11.92 12.97
C SER A 131 -24.05 11.58 14.07
N SER A 132 -25.22 11.01 13.76
CA SER A 132 -26.01 10.30 14.76
C SER A 132 -25.33 8.95 15.01
N SER A 133 -24.25 9.01 15.79
CA SER A 133 -23.64 7.93 16.56
C SER A 133 -23.98 6.52 16.07
N ILE A 134 -23.48 6.11 14.90
CA ILE A 134 -23.57 4.71 14.51
C ILE A 134 -22.63 3.96 15.46
N THR A 135 -23.20 3.45 16.55
CA THR A 135 -22.51 2.67 17.56
C THR A 135 -22.56 1.21 17.15
N CYS A 136 -21.40 0.56 17.20
CA CYS A 136 -21.31 -0.86 16.98
C CYS A 136 -21.84 -1.61 18.21
N ASN A 137 -22.88 -2.44 18.06
CA ASN A 137 -23.39 -3.25 19.18
C ASN A 137 -22.42 -4.36 19.64
N TYR A 138 -21.33 -4.60 18.90
CA TYR A 138 -20.32 -5.61 19.27
C TYR A 138 -19.19 -5.02 20.12
N CYS A 139 -18.63 -3.90 19.70
CA CYS A 139 -17.50 -3.28 20.38
C CYS A 139 -17.83 -1.95 21.07
N ASN A 140 -19.10 -1.52 21.04
CA ASN A 140 -19.62 -0.27 21.63
C ASN A 140 -18.86 1.00 21.19
N LYS A 141 -18.22 0.96 20.01
CA LYS A 141 -17.49 2.11 19.44
C LYS A 141 -18.32 2.77 18.34
N ASN A 142 -18.16 4.07 18.20
CA ASN A 142 -18.88 4.86 17.20
C ASN A 142 -18.19 4.76 15.82
N GLY A 143 -18.92 5.12 14.76
CA GLY A 143 -18.38 5.27 13.40
C GLY A 143 -18.50 4.03 12.51
N HIS A 144 -19.00 2.90 13.02
CA HIS A 144 -19.25 1.71 12.20
C HIS A 144 -20.37 0.83 12.76
N THR A 145 -21.00 0.07 11.88
CA THR A 145 -22.06 -0.90 12.20
C THR A 145 -21.46 -2.22 12.69
N THR A 146 -22.29 -3.05 13.33
CA THR A 146 -21.91 -4.41 13.77
C THR A 146 -21.40 -5.30 12.62
N HIS A 147 -21.87 -5.11 11.39
CA HIS A 147 -21.42 -5.91 10.24
C HIS A 147 -20.03 -5.49 9.72
N ASN A 148 -19.64 -4.23 9.93
CA ASN A 148 -18.33 -3.69 9.56
C ASN A 148 -17.34 -3.62 10.73
N CYS A 149 -17.68 -4.21 11.88
CA CYS A 149 -16.80 -4.22 13.04
C CYS A 149 -15.54 -5.07 12.81
N TYR A 150 -14.38 -4.44 12.92
CA TYR A 150 -13.08 -5.10 12.82
C TYR A 150 -12.90 -6.21 13.85
N HIS A 151 -13.27 -5.95 15.12
CA HIS A 151 -13.21 -6.94 16.19
C HIS A 151 -14.06 -8.18 15.88
N LYS A 152 -15.31 -7.97 15.41
CA LYS A 152 -16.22 -9.07 15.04
C LYS A 152 -15.67 -9.88 13.86
N ARG A 153 -15.17 -9.22 12.81
CA ARG A 153 -14.58 -9.90 11.65
C ARG A 153 -13.38 -10.76 12.03
N ASN A 154 -12.50 -10.25 12.90
CA ASN A 154 -11.34 -11.00 13.38
C ASN A 154 -11.73 -12.21 14.23
N ASP A 155 -12.73 -12.07 15.10
CA ASP A 155 -13.22 -13.20 15.89
C ASP A 155 -13.89 -14.28 15.03
N MET A 156 -14.60 -13.88 13.97
CA MET A 156 -15.11 -14.82 12.97
C MET A 156 -13.97 -15.48 12.18
N HIS A 157 -12.91 -14.75 11.82
CA HIS A 157 -11.75 -15.32 11.15
C HIS A 157 -11.05 -16.35 12.05
N LYS A 158 -10.86 -16.06 13.34
CA LYS A 158 -10.32 -17.02 14.31
C LYS A 158 -11.20 -18.26 14.43
N ARG A 159 -12.52 -18.10 14.56
CA ARG A 159 -13.46 -19.24 14.58
C ARG A 159 -13.38 -20.06 13.29
N ASN A 160 -13.33 -19.42 12.12
CA ASN A 160 -13.18 -20.10 10.84
C ASN A 160 -11.85 -20.84 10.72
N LEU A 161 -10.77 -20.30 11.29
CA LEU A 161 -9.47 -20.96 11.36
C LEU A 161 -9.52 -22.19 12.30
N LEU A 162 -10.19 -22.08 13.45
CA LEU A 162 -10.41 -23.19 14.38
C LEU A 162 -11.32 -24.28 13.79
N LEU A 163 -12.30 -23.91 12.97
CA LEU A 163 -13.11 -24.85 12.18
C LEU A 163 -12.25 -25.56 11.12
N LYS A 164 -11.43 -24.82 10.38
CA LYS A 164 -10.51 -25.37 9.36
C LYS A 164 -9.50 -26.33 9.97
N ASN A 165 -8.97 -26.00 11.15
CA ASN A 165 -8.02 -26.82 11.88
C ASN A 165 -8.70 -27.97 12.67
N LYS A 166 -10.01 -28.21 12.47
CA LYS A 166 -10.83 -29.27 13.11
C LYS A 166 -10.87 -29.22 14.65
N VAL A 167 -10.46 -28.11 15.27
CA VAL A 167 -10.48 -27.93 16.74
C VAL A 167 -11.91 -27.71 17.24
N LEU A 168 -12.77 -27.05 16.44
CA LEU A 168 -14.19 -26.88 16.71
C LEU A 168 -15.03 -27.68 15.70
N LYS A 169 -15.63 -28.78 16.14
CA LYS A 169 -16.58 -29.56 15.32
C LYS A 169 -17.99 -28.98 15.45
N LEU A 170 -18.38 -28.08 14.54
CA LEU A 170 -19.78 -27.71 14.37
C LEU A 170 -20.48 -28.76 13.48
N ARG A 171 -21.65 -29.25 13.91
CA ARG A 171 -22.45 -30.21 13.15
C ARG A 171 -23.18 -29.45 12.03
N THR A 172 -22.61 -29.41 10.83
CA THR A 172 -23.25 -28.81 9.65
C THR A 172 -24.15 -29.83 8.95
N ILE A 173 -25.41 -29.47 8.71
CA ILE A 173 -26.37 -30.26 7.94
C ILE A 173 -26.36 -29.71 6.51
N TRP A 174 -26.27 -30.57 5.50
CA TRP A 174 -26.30 -30.16 4.10
C TRP A 174 -27.74 -29.86 3.66
N VAL A 175 -27.97 -28.72 3.01
CA VAL A 175 -29.29 -28.28 2.50
C VAL A 175 -29.15 -27.84 1.04
N PRO A 176 -30.03 -28.29 0.12
CA PRO A 176 -30.02 -27.86 -1.28
C PRO A 176 -30.22 -26.34 -1.43
N LYS A 177 -29.56 -25.73 -2.44
CA LYS A 177 -29.71 -24.29 -2.75
C LYS A 177 -31.15 -24.01 -3.23
N GLY A 178 -31.80 -23.01 -2.63
CA GLY A 178 -33.20 -22.63 -2.93
C GLY A 178 -34.20 -23.03 -1.83
N THR A 179 -33.80 -23.90 -0.91
CA THR A 179 -34.61 -24.26 0.27
C THR A 179 -34.34 -23.27 1.39
N PHE A 180 -35.06 -22.15 1.42
CA PHE A 180 -35.18 -21.37 2.65
C PHE A 180 -36.07 -22.16 3.60
N ILE A 181 -35.52 -22.64 4.72
CA ILE A 181 -36.33 -23.26 5.79
C ILE A 181 -37.10 -22.12 6.47
N THR A 182 -38.21 -21.70 5.86
CA THR A 182 -39.21 -20.87 6.52
C THR A 182 -40.00 -21.81 7.43
N ASN A 183 -39.77 -21.69 8.75
CA ASN A 183 -40.32 -22.55 9.81
C ASN A 183 -39.50 -23.82 10.15
N PRO A 184 -38.26 -23.69 10.67
CA PRO A 184 -37.66 -24.81 11.40
C PRO A 184 -38.56 -25.12 12.59
N PRO A 185 -38.91 -26.40 12.87
CA PRO A 185 -39.68 -26.76 14.04
C PRO A 185 -38.86 -26.42 15.30
N GLY A 186 -39.07 -25.21 15.82
CA GLY A 186 -38.65 -24.83 17.16
C GLY A 186 -39.44 -25.62 18.21
N PRO A 187 -39.03 -25.55 19.49
CA PRO A 187 -39.73 -26.25 20.55
C PRO A 187 -41.19 -25.77 20.57
N LYS A 188 -42.12 -26.70 20.31
CA LYS A 188 -43.58 -26.57 20.22
C LYS A 188 -44.14 -25.27 20.84
N ALA A 189 -44.29 -24.23 20.03
CA ALA A 189 -45.21 -23.14 20.30
C ALA A 189 -46.31 -23.19 19.24
N THR A 190 -47.35 -23.97 19.54
CA THR A 190 -48.54 -24.10 18.70
C THR A 190 -49.28 -22.76 18.74
N TRP A 191 -49.10 -21.90 17.73
CA TRP A 191 -49.96 -20.74 17.54
C TRP A 191 -51.15 -21.18 16.69
N VAL A 192 -52.26 -21.50 17.36
CA VAL A 192 -53.56 -21.74 16.71
C VAL A 192 -54.42 -20.50 16.98
N PRO A 193 -54.96 -19.81 15.95
CA PRO A 193 -55.98 -18.79 16.17
C PRO A 193 -57.25 -19.49 16.64
N LYS A 194 -57.81 -19.07 17.78
CA LYS A 194 -59.15 -19.50 18.19
C LYS A 194 -60.16 -18.83 17.26
N SER A 195 -61.01 -19.62 16.59
CA SER A 195 -62.20 -19.10 15.94
C SER A 195 -63.16 -18.56 17.00
N SER A 196 -63.66 -17.35 16.81
CA SER A 196 -64.75 -16.79 17.60
C SER A 196 -66.05 -17.55 17.29
N THR A 197 -66.66 -18.13 18.32
CA THR A 197 -68.09 -18.47 18.31
C THR A 197 -68.88 -17.26 18.76
#